data_AF-A0A816G4B2-F1
#
_entry.id   AF-A0A816G4B2-F1
#
_cell.length_a   1.000
_cell.length_b   1.000
_cell.length_c   1.000
_cell.angle_alpha   90.00
_cell.angle_beta   90.00
_cell.angle_gamma   90.00
#
_symmetry.space_group_name_H-M   'P 1'
#
loop_
_entity.id
_entity.type
_entity.pdbx_description
1 polymer ?
#
loop_
_entity_poly.entity_id
_entity_poly.type
_entity_poly.pdbx_seq_one_letter_code
_entity_poly.pdbx_strand_id
1 'polypeptide(L)'
;DFQEYFGNRGLSREGITFLDSLLQFDPRDRPSVDDALNSPYLTMWHDEEDEPIATPLHDEHQDATHTVTEWKSIIWNLMVGFTVPGWVTVSMEED
;
A
#
# COMPACT_ATOMS: atom_id res chain seq x y z
N ASP A 1 -10.12 26.45 8.18
CA ASP A 1 -10.44 25.79 6.90
C ASP A 1 -9.12 25.55 6.16
N PHE A 2 -8.90 24.35 5.62
CA PHE A 2 -7.69 24.02 4.86
C PHE A 2 -7.51 24.93 3.64
N GLN A 3 -8.60 25.31 2.98
CA GLN A 3 -8.57 26.21 1.82
C GLN A 3 -8.01 27.59 2.18
N GLU A 4 -8.38 28.11 3.34
CA GLU A 4 -7.87 29.40 3.83
C GLU A 4 -6.37 29.36 4.15
N TYR A 5 -5.90 28.26 4.74
CA TYR A 5 -4.51 28.15 5.20
C TYR A 5 -3.53 27.78 4.08
N PHE A 6 -3.96 26.95 3.12
CA PHE A 6 -3.11 26.44 2.04
C PHE A 6 -3.36 27.08 0.68
N GLY A 7 -4.47 27.80 0.48
CA GLY A 7 -4.83 28.40 -0.81
C GLY A 7 -3.77 29.34 -1.40
N ASN A 8 -3.00 30.01 -0.54
CA ASN A 8 -1.91 30.92 -0.97
C ASN A 8 -0.54 30.24 -1.10
N ARG A 9 -0.46 28.91 -0.96
CA ARG A 9 0.81 28.15 -0.92
C ARG A 9 1.10 27.36 -2.20
N GLY A 10 0.31 27.58 -3.26
CA GLY A 10 0.54 26.96 -4.57
C GLY A 10 0.00 25.55 -4.75
N LEU A 11 -0.83 25.06 -3.81
CA LEU A 11 -1.58 23.82 -3.98
C LEU A 11 -2.87 24.08 -4.77
N SER A 12 -3.27 23.13 -5.63
CA SER A 12 -4.55 23.20 -6.32
C SER A 12 -5.70 23.05 -5.34
N ARG A 13 -6.88 23.57 -5.70
CA ARG A 13 -8.07 23.50 -4.85
C ARG A 13 -8.46 22.05 -4.56
N GLU A 14 -8.33 21.19 -5.56
CA GLU A 14 -8.58 19.75 -5.50
C GLU A 14 -7.58 19.08 -4.55
N GLY A 15 -6.29 19.45 -4.64
CA GLY A 15 -5.26 18.93 -3.74
C GLY A 15 -5.46 19.34 -2.29
N ILE A 16 -5.91 20.57 -2.04
CA ILE A 16 -6.23 21.01 -0.69
C ILE A 16 -7.46 20.27 -0.14
N THR A 17 -8.48 20.04 -0.97
CA THR A 17 -9.68 19.27 -0.59
C THR A 17 -9.34 17.82 -0.27
N PHE A 18 -8.46 17.22 -1.07
CA PHE A 18 -7.95 15.88 -0.84
C PHE A 18 -7.13 15.76 0.45
N LEU A 19 -6.27 16.74 0.73
CA LEU A 19 -5.52 16.78 1.99
C LEU A 19 -6.45 16.95 3.20
N ASP A 20 -7.47 17.79 3.08
CA ASP A 20 -8.47 17.98 4.14
C ASP A 20 -9.18 16.64 4.43
N SER A 21 -9.64 15.91 3.40
CA SER A 21 -10.28 14.60 3.62
C SER A 21 -9.34 13.55 4.24
N LEU A 22 -8.05 13.57 3.92
CA LEU A 22 -7.08 12.60 4.48
C LEU A 22 -6.66 12.92 5.92
N LEU A 23 -6.52 14.20 6.27
CA LEU A 23 -5.95 14.65 7.54
C LEU A 23 -7.02 14.87 8.61
N GLN A 24 -7.98 13.93 8.69
CA GLN A 24 -9.01 13.91 9.73
C GLN A 24 -8.46 13.38 11.07
N PHE A 25 -8.88 14.03 12.15
CA PHE A 25 -8.50 13.64 13.51
C PHE A 25 -9.06 12.27 13.88
N ASP A 26 -10.35 12.05 13.62
CA ASP A 26 -10.97 10.74 13.78
C ASP A 26 -10.60 9.85 12.57
N PRO A 27 -10.00 8.67 12.78
CA PRO A 27 -9.68 7.77 11.70
C PRO A 27 -10.90 7.27 10.93
N ARG A 28 -12.10 7.29 11.54
CA ARG A 28 -13.35 6.85 10.90
C ARG A 28 -13.89 7.87 9.90
N ASP A 29 -13.46 9.12 10.01
CA ASP A 29 -13.82 10.20 9.10
C ASP A 29 -12.87 10.25 7.89
N ARG A 30 -11.80 9.45 7.89
CA ARG A 30 -10.90 9.33 6.75
C ARG A 30 -11.55 8.50 5.65
N PRO A 31 -11.34 8.86 4.37
CA PRO A 31 -11.81 8.05 3.25
C PRO A 31 -11.11 6.68 3.25
N SER A 32 -11.79 5.70 2.66
CA SER A 32 -11.13 4.44 2.27
C SER A 32 -10.10 4.70 1.16
N VAL A 33 -9.23 3.73 0.88
CA VAL A 33 -8.29 3.82 -0.25
C VAL A 33 -9.07 3.94 -1.56
N ASP A 34 -10.15 3.18 -1.72
CA ASP A 34 -11.01 3.21 -2.91
C ASP A 34 -11.65 4.60 -3.11
N ASP A 35 -12.16 5.22 -2.04
CA ASP A 35 -12.72 6.58 -2.11
C ASP A 35 -11.64 7.62 -2.42
N ALA A 36 -10.43 7.43 -1.89
CA ALA A 36 -9.31 8.35 -2.10
C ALA A 36 -8.78 8.31 -3.54
N LEU A 37 -8.70 7.12 -4.15
CA LEU A 37 -8.29 6.94 -5.55
C LEU A 37 -9.27 7.62 -6.53
N ASN A 38 -10.56 7.61 -6.20
CA ASN A 38 -11.63 8.31 -6.93
C ASN A 38 -11.64 9.84 -6.75
N SER A 39 -10.69 10.41 -5.99
CA SER A 39 -10.61 11.86 -5.78
C SER A 39 -10.36 12.62 -7.10
N PRO A 40 -11.00 13.79 -7.32
CA PRO A 40 -10.71 14.67 -8.46
C PRO A 40 -9.24 15.06 -8.58
N TYR A 41 -8.48 14.99 -7.49
CA TYR A 41 -7.05 15.29 -7.48
C TYR A 41 -6.20 14.20 -8.16
N LEU A 42 -6.63 12.93 -8.12
CA LEU A 42 -5.88 11.79 -8.66
C LEU A 42 -6.37 11.34 -10.04
N THR A 43 -7.42 11.94 -10.59
CA THR A 43 -8.05 11.55 -11.86
C THR A 43 -7.08 11.39 -13.03
N MET A 44 -5.97 12.14 -13.08
CA MET A 44 -4.99 12.01 -14.17
C MET A 44 -4.14 10.74 -14.11
N TRP A 45 -4.11 10.06 -12.96
CA TRP A 45 -3.32 8.85 -12.72
C TRP A 45 -4.19 7.62 -12.44
N HIS A 46 -5.46 7.82 -12.11
CA HIS A 46 -6.36 6.73 -11.72
C HIS A 46 -6.69 5.84 -12.92
N ASP A 47 -6.43 4.54 -12.78
CA ASP A 47 -6.76 3.50 -13.74
C ASP A 47 -7.23 2.25 -12.99
N GLU A 48 -8.53 1.98 -13.02
CA GLU A 48 -9.15 0.84 -12.31
C GLU A 48 -8.55 -0.51 -12.71
N GLU A 49 -8.05 -0.63 -13.95
CA GLU A 49 -7.47 -1.88 -14.46
C GLU A 49 -6.01 -2.10 -14.01
N ASP A 50 -5.30 -1.03 -13.60
CA ASP A 50 -3.91 -1.09 -13.09
C ASP A 50 -3.84 -0.94 -11.55
N GLU A 51 -4.99 -1.03 -10.87
CA GLU A 51 -5.11 -0.93 -9.41
C GLU A 51 -5.67 -2.25 -8.80
N PRO A 52 -4.94 -3.38 -8.90
CA PRO A 52 -5.45 -4.67 -8.47
C PRO A 52 -5.51 -4.82 -6.94
N ILE A 53 -6.55 -5.51 -6.47
CA ILE A 53 -6.68 -5.92 -5.07
C ILE A 53 -5.88 -7.21 -4.84
N ALA A 54 -5.00 -7.20 -3.83
CA ALA A 54 -4.27 -8.39 -3.42
C ALA A 54 -5.21 -9.44 -2.80
N THR A 55 -4.87 -10.73 -2.97
CA THR A 55 -5.54 -11.78 -2.22
C THR A 55 -5.28 -11.59 -0.72
N PRO A 56 -6.27 -11.85 0.16
CA PRO A 56 -6.07 -11.71 1.60
C PRO A 56 -4.88 -12.55 2.06
N LEU A 57 -3.93 -11.91 2.76
CA LEU A 57 -2.80 -12.62 3.34
C LEU A 57 -3.31 -13.48 4.49
N HIS A 58 -3.19 -14.80 4.34
CA HIS A 58 -3.43 -15.73 5.41
C HIS A 58 -2.09 -16.12 6.04
N ASP A 59 -1.81 -15.57 7.22
CA ASP A 59 -0.66 -15.93 8.03
C ASP A 59 -1.11 -16.78 9.22
N GLU A 60 -0.90 -18.09 9.12
CA GLU A 60 -1.24 -19.05 10.19
C GLU A 60 -0.40 -18.86 11.47
N HIS A 61 0.68 -18.08 11.39
CA HIS A 61 1.60 -17.83 12.50
C HIS A 61 1.33 -16.50 13.24
N GLN A 62 0.47 -15.62 12.70
CA GLN A 62 0.26 -14.27 13.25
C GLN A 62 -0.16 -14.28 14.73
N ASP A 63 -1.07 -15.18 15.10
CA ASP A 63 -1.59 -15.31 16.47
C ASP A 63 -0.99 -16.52 17.23
N ALA A 64 -0.05 -17.23 16.60
CA ALA A 64 0.54 -18.44 17.15
C ALA A 64 1.76 -18.11 18.04
N THR A 65 1.93 -18.87 19.13
CA THR A 65 3.15 -18.81 19.94
C THR A 65 4.12 -19.88 19.47
N HIS A 66 5.32 -19.46 19.04
CA HIS A 66 6.40 -20.35 18.64
C HIS A 66 7.65 -20.10 19.47
N THR A 67 8.40 -21.16 19.73
CA THR A 67 9.77 -21.11 20.25
C THR A 67 10.74 -20.60 19.18
N VAL A 68 11.94 -20.19 19.59
CA VAL A 68 13.00 -19.77 18.66
C VAL A 68 13.35 -20.88 17.66
N THR A 69 13.34 -22.14 18.10
CA THR A 69 13.67 -23.28 17.22
C THR A 69 12.59 -23.47 16.15
N GLU A 70 11.31 -23.37 16.51
CA GLU A 70 10.20 -23.48 15.55
C GLU A 70 10.22 -22.34 14.54
N TRP A 71 10.42 -21.10 15.00
CA TRP A 71 10.56 -19.94 14.10
C TRP A 71 11.70 -20.12 13.08
N LYS A 72 12.85 -20.65 13.52
CA LYS A 72 13.96 -20.95 12.61
C LYS A 72 13.55 -21.94 11.54
N SER A 73 12.82 -22.99 11.90
CA SER A 73 12.34 -23.99 10.94
C SER A 73 11.31 -23.42 9.97
N ILE A 74 10.35 -22.63 10.45
CA ILE A 74 9.33 -21.97 9.60
C ILE A 74 10.01 -21.07 8.56
N ILE A 75 10.88 -20.18 9.03
CA ILE A 75 11.59 -19.23 8.15
C ILE A 75 12.50 -19.98 7.17
N TRP A 76 13.20 -21.02 7.63
CA TRP A 76 14.02 -21.87 6.75
C TRP A 76 13.21 -22.48 5.62
N ASN A 77 12.04 -23.06 5.94
CA ASN A 77 11.17 -23.68 4.94
C ASN A 77 10.62 -22.65 3.94
N LEU A 78 10.26 -21.44 4.40
CA LEU A 78 9.84 -20.34 3.54
C LEU A 78 10.94 -19.92 2.56
N MET A 79 12.20 -19.81 3.02
CA MET A 79 13.33 -19.46 2.16
C MET A 79 13.59 -20.54 1.10
N VAL A 80 13.59 -21.81 1.49
CA VAL A 80 13.82 -22.93 0.56
C VAL A 80 12.67 -23.09 -0.44
N GLY A 81 11.44 -22.79 -0.01
CA GLY A 81 10.25 -22.86 -0.86
C GLY A 81 10.03 -21.65 -1.75
N PHE A 82 10.84 -20.59 -1.63
CA PHE A 82 10.69 -19.39 -2.43
C PHE A 82 10.99 -19.66 -3.91
N THR A 83 10.05 -19.34 -4.78
CA THR A 83 10.22 -19.39 -6.23
C THR A 83 10.33 -17.98 -6.79
N VAL A 84 11.36 -17.73 -7.61
CA VAL A 84 11.44 -16.46 -8.35
C VAL A 84 10.21 -16.30 -9.24
N PRO A 85 9.53 -15.14 -9.21
CA PRO A 85 8.44 -14.87 -10.13
C PRO A 85 8.93 -14.98 -11.57
N GLY A 86 8.12 -15.56 -12.47
CA GLY A 86 8.53 -15.82 -13.85
C GLY A 86 8.91 -14.60 -14.70
N TRP A 87 8.64 -13.39 -14.21
CA TRP A 87 9.03 -12.12 -14.83
C TRP A 87 10.40 -11.61 -14.38
N VAL A 88 11.07 -12.26 -13.42
CA VAL A 88 12.45 -11.97 -13.02
C VAL A 88 13.38 -12.99 -13.69
N THR A 89 13.82 -12.70 -14.92
CA THR A 89 14.97 -13.41 -15.49
C THR A 89 16.23 -12.71 -15.02
N VAL A 90 17.00 -13.35 -14.13
CA VAL A 90 18.37 -12.90 -13.83
C VAL A 90 19.22 -13.31 -15.03
N SER A 91 19.34 -12.43 -16.00
CA SER A 91 20.42 -12.48 -16.98
C SER A 91 21.71 -12.17 -16.22
N MET A 92 22.36 -13.20 -15.68
CA MET A 92 23.76 -13.07 -15.29
C MET A 92 24.55 -12.88 -16.59
N GLU A 93 24.80 -11.64 -16.98
CA GLU A 93 25.95 -11.34 -17.84
C GLU A 93 27.20 -11.56 -16.96
N GLU A 94 27.98 -12.57 -17.31
CA GLU A 94 29.31 -12.80 -16.75
C GLU A 94 30.24 -11.67 -17.21
N ASP A 95 30.72 -10.85 -16.27
CA ASP A 95 31.90 -9.99 -16.44
C ASP A 95 33.20 -10.77 -16.19
#